data_AF-A0A3L7PA80-F1
#
_entry.id   AF-A0A3L7PA80-F1
#
_cell.length_a   1.000
_cell.length_b   1.000
_cell.length_c   1.000
_cell.angle_alpha   90.00
_cell.angle_beta   90.00
_cell.angle_gamma   90.00
#
_symmetry.space_group_name_H-M   'P 1'
#
loop_
_entity.id
_entity.type
_entity.pdbx_description
1 polymer ?
#
loop_
_entity_poly.entity_id
_entity_poly.type
_entity_poly.pdbx_seq_one_letter_code
_entity_poly.pdbx_strand_id
1 'polypeptide(L)'
;MKLQHPKLVQLLQLAYSAEKAAAFAYIGHAGSVKNRDEKVAIRKIELDEWQHRQTVLSIMRQYDISPSRYFEIKYHILGRIISASCYVIGWFMPYYFAGRLESGNVCEYFIMMRYFNEIGISDHDSVLYEMGIKEKEHEVYFQKGLQNNRLLPLFEKIFGWGNKGSFNDVDLANTSSVEESKGYCKHPK
;
A
#
# COMPACT_ATOMS: atom_id res chain seq x y z
N MET A 1 -9.86 -0.80 -24.98
CA MET A 1 -9.38 -2.18 -25.26
C MET A 1 -9.69 -3.03 -24.03
N LYS A 2 -10.26 -4.24 -24.16
CA LYS A 2 -10.46 -5.12 -22.99
C LYS A 2 -9.20 -5.93 -22.72
N LEU A 3 -8.70 -5.89 -21.48
CA LEU A 3 -7.54 -6.68 -21.08
C LEU A 3 -7.90 -8.17 -21.03
N GLN A 4 -7.08 -9.03 -21.66
CA GLN A 4 -7.20 -10.48 -21.59
C GLN A 4 -6.25 -11.07 -20.52
N HIS A 5 -6.21 -10.43 -19.35
CA HIS A 5 -5.34 -10.84 -18.25
C HIS A 5 -6.12 -10.86 -16.92
N PRO A 6 -6.78 -11.99 -16.57
CA PRO A 6 -7.74 -12.03 -15.47
C PRO A 6 -7.12 -11.68 -14.11
N LYS A 7 -5.85 -12.06 -13.88
CA LYS A 7 -5.12 -11.70 -12.66
C LYS A 7 -4.89 -10.19 -12.54
N LEU A 8 -4.65 -9.50 -13.66
CA LEU A 8 -4.45 -8.04 -13.67
C LEU A 8 -5.76 -7.31 -13.43
N VAL A 9 -6.84 -7.77 -14.08
CA VAL A 9 -8.19 -7.22 -13.85
C VAL A 9 -8.57 -7.37 -12.38
N GLN A 10 -8.37 -8.55 -11.79
CA GLN A 10 -8.66 -8.79 -10.38
C GLN A 10 -7.79 -7.93 -9.47
N LEU A 11 -6.49 -7.81 -9.76
CA LEU A 11 -5.55 -7.01 -8.96
C LEU A 11 -5.90 -5.51 -9.00
N LEU A 12 -6.26 -4.95 -10.17
CA LEU A 12 -6.73 -3.57 -10.29
C LEU A 12 -8.01 -3.32 -9.48
N GLN A 13 -8.99 -4.23 -9.56
CA GLN A 13 -10.23 -4.12 -8.79
C GLN A 13 -9.98 -4.23 -7.28
N LEU A 14 -9.06 -5.09 -6.88
CA LEU A 14 -8.64 -5.29 -5.50
C LEU A 14 -7.98 -4.02 -4.97
N ALA A 15 -6.91 -3.57 -5.63
CA ALA A 15 -6.15 -2.39 -5.25
C ALA A 15 -7.07 -1.17 -5.15
N TYR A 16 -7.86 -0.87 -6.18
CA TYR A 16 -8.84 0.23 -6.15
C TYR A 16 -9.66 0.22 -4.85
N SER A 17 -10.17 -0.94 -4.44
CA SER A 17 -10.98 -1.09 -3.22
C SER A 17 -10.14 -1.03 -1.94
N ALA A 18 -8.94 -1.61 -1.96
CA ALA A 18 -7.99 -1.65 -0.85
C ALA A 18 -7.45 -0.25 -0.50
N GLU A 19 -7.15 0.59 -1.48
CA GLU A 19 -6.75 2.00 -1.28
C GLU A 19 -7.77 2.77 -0.42
N LYS A 20 -9.07 2.52 -0.61
CA LYS A 20 -10.11 3.14 0.24
C LYS A 20 -10.06 2.63 1.69
N ALA A 21 -9.71 1.36 1.89
CA ALA A 21 -9.55 0.83 3.23
C ALA A 21 -8.32 1.42 3.92
N ALA A 22 -7.20 1.54 3.20
CA ALA A 22 -5.98 2.20 3.66
C ALA A 22 -6.26 3.66 4.04
N ALA A 23 -6.91 4.43 3.16
CA ALA A 23 -7.32 5.80 3.45
C ALA A 23 -8.20 5.90 4.70
N PHE A 24 -9.20 5.03 4.88
CA PHE A 24 -10.00 5.00 6.11
C PHE A 24 -9.19 4.65 7.35
N ALA A 25 -8.26 3.70 7.26
CA ALA A 25 -7.35 3.37 8.34
C ALA A 25 -6.52 4.59 8.75
N TYR A 26 -5.98 5.34 7.78
CA TYR A 26 -5.20 6.55 8.04
C TYR A 26 -6.02 7.72 8.60
N ILE A 27 -7.28 7.88 8.18
CA ILE A 27 -8.20 8.82 8.85
C ILE A 27 -8.32 8.50 10.34
N GLY A 28 -8.51 7.22 10.67
CA GLY A 28 -8.63 6.75 12.05
C GLY A 28 -7.34 6.93 12.83
N HIS A 29 -6.21 6.59 12.21
CA HIS A 29 -4.89 6.68 12.81
C HIS A 29 -4.49 8.14 13.07
N ALA A 30 -4.64 9.05 12.10
CA ALA A 30 -4.37 10.47 12.30
C ALA A 30 -5.29 11.08 13.38
N GLY A 31 -6.53 10.59 13.48
CA GLY A 31 -7.45 10.99 14.53
C GLY A 31 -7.05 10.50 15.93
N SER A 32 -6.41 9.33 16.04
CA SER A 32 -6.06 8.72 17.32
C SER A 32 -4.71 9.16 17.90
N VAL A 33 -3.74 9.56 17.06
CA VAL A 33 -2.44 10.04 17.56
C VAL A 33 -2.55 11.40 18.25
N LYS A 34 -1.62 11.73 19.16
CA LYS A 34 -1.59 13.02 19.87
C LYS A 34 -0.56 14.00 19.30
N ASN A 35 0.56 13.49 18.82
CA ASN A 35 1.64 14.30 18.26
C ASN A 35 1.15 14.97 16.95
N ARG A 36 1.36 16.29 16.84
CA ARG A 36 0.90 17.06 15.67
C ARG A 36 1.65 16.71 14.39
N ASP A 37 2.95 16.46 14.48
CA ASP A 37 3.78 16.11 13.33
C ASP A 37 3.39 14.72 12.80
N GLU A 38 3.09 13.77 13.70
CA GLU A 38 2.51 12.47 13.31
C GLU A 38 1.16 12.63 12.61
N LYS A 39 0.27 13.48 13.13
CA LYS A 39 -1.02 13.75 12.46
C LYS A 39 -0.84 14.26 11.05
N VAL A 40 0.06 15.22 10.87
CA VAL A 40 0.33 15.84 9.56
C VAL A 40 0.92 14.81 8.60
N ALA A 41 1.89 14.02 9.05
CA ALA A 41 2.50 12.97 8.24
C ALA A 41 1.49 11.88 7.85
N ILE A 42 0.73 11.35 8.80
CA ILE A 42 -0.30 10.32 8.54
C ILE A 42 -1.41 10.87 7.63
N ARG A 43 -1.80 12.15 7.80
CA ARG A 43 -2.76 12.79 6.90
C ARG A 43 -2.21 12.94 5.49
N LYS A 44 -0.91 13.14 5.31
CA LYS A 44 -0.29 13.16 3.98
C LYS A 44 -0.38 11.78 3.33
N ILE A 45 -0.02 10.72 4.06
CA ILE A 45 -0.16 9.33 3.61
C ILE A 45 -1.61 9.05 3.19
N GLU A 46 -2.59 9.46 4.01
CA GLU A 46 -4.02 9.33 3.64
C GLU A 46 -4.38 9.99 2.29
N LEU A 47 -3.83 11.17 2.02
CA LEU A 47 -4.07 11.86 0.75
C LEU A 47 -3.43 11.11 -0.42
N ASP A 48 -2.26 10.51 -0.19
CA ASP A 48 -1.57 9.67 -1.16
C ASP A 48 -2.41 8.42 -1.48
N GLU A 49 -3.04 7.75 -0.49
CA GLU A 49 -3.97 6.63 -0.71
C GLU A 49 -5.21 7.02 -1.55
N TRP A 50 -5.78 8.21 -1.31
CA TRP A 50 -6.89 8.71 -2.12
C TRP A 50 -6.44 8.96 -3.56
N GLN A 51 -5.23 9.49 -3.75
CA GLN A 51 -4.64 9.70 -5.07
C GLN A 51 -4.37 8.36 -5.76
N HIS A 52 -3.81 7.37 -5.05
CA HIS A 52 -3.58 6.03 -5.57
C HIS A 52 -4.89 5.41 -6.07
N ARG A 53 -5.97 5.50 -5.28
CA ARG A 53 -7.30 5.05 -5.68
C ARG A 53 -7.78 5.69 -6.98
N GLN A 54 -7.59 7.00 -7.12
CA GLN A 54 -7.99 7.73 -8.33
C GLN A 54 -7.16 7.31 -9.54
N THR A 55 -5.85 7.10 -9.36
CA THR A 55 -4.94 6.62 -10.40
C THR A 55 -5.34 5.23 -10.89
N VAL A 56 -5.57 4.27 -9.97
CA VAL A 56 -6.02 2.92 -10.33
C VAL A 56 -7.37 2.97 -11.06
N LEU A 57 -8.31 3.82 -10.62
CA LEU A 57 -9.59 4.00 -11.31
C LEU A 57 -9.42 4.55 -12.73
N SER A 58 -8.47 5.47 -12.94
CA SER A 58 -8.15 6.02 -14.26
C SER A 58 -7.67 4.91 -15.21
N ILE A 59 -6.72 4.08 -14.74
CA ILE A 59 -6.21 2.91 -15.47
C ILE A 59 -7.36 1.94 -15.79
N MET A 60 -8.20 1.61 -14.80
CA MET A 60 -9.34 0.72 -15.01
C MET A 60 -10.31 1.24 -16.08
N ARG A 61 -10.61 2.55 -16.08
CA ARG A 61 -11.50 3.18 -17.06
C ARG A 61 -10.93 3.11 -18.48
N GLN A 62 -9.62 3.28 -18.66
CA GLN A 62 -8.97 3.16 -19.97
C GLN A 62 -9.21 1.80 -20.63
N TYR A 63 -9.40 0.75 -19.82
CA TYR A 63 -9.62 -0.62 -20.30
C TYR A 63 -11.03 -1.17 -20.06
N ASP A 64 -12.00 -0.28 -19.78
CA ASP A 64 -13.40 -0.67 -19.55
C ASP A 64 -13.58 -1.69 -18.40
N ILE A 65 -12.74 -1.57 -17.37
CA ILE A 65 -12.82 -2.39 -16.16
C ILE A 65 -13.69 -1.66 -15.15
N SER A 66 -14.80 -2.28 -14.75
CA SER A 66 -15.65 -1.75 -13.69
C SER A 66 -15.13 -2.15 -12.30
N PRO A 67 -15.29 -1.28 -11.28
CA PRO A 67 -15.06 -1.67 -9.89
C PRO A 67 -15.87 -2.90 -9.47
N SER A 68 -15.25 -3.78 -8.68
CA SER A 68 -15.93 -4.91 -8.07
C SER A 68 -16.79 -4.44 -6.89
N ARG A 69 -18.13 -4.57 -7.00
CA ARG A 69 -19.04 -4.21 -5.91
C ARG A 69 -18.74 -4.97 -4.62
N TYR A 70 -18.36 -6.25 -4.75
CA TYR A 70 -18.00 -7.09 -3.61
C TYR A 70 -16.77 -6.54 -2.87
N PHE A 71 -15.69 -6.25 -3.59
CA PHE A 71 -14.49 -5.67 -2.96
C PHE A 71 -14.79 -4.28 -2.40
N GLU A 72 -15.55 -3.46 -3.12
CA GLU A 72 -15.92 -2.13 -2.65
C GLU A 72 -16.65 -2.14 -1.31
N ILE A 73 -17.58 -3.08 -1.10
CA ILE A 73 -18.29 -3.25 0.18
C ILE A 73 -17.35 -3.82 1.24
N LYS A 74 -16.64 -4.91 0.91
CA LYS A 74 -15.73 -5.60 1.84
C LYS A 74 -14.69 -4.64 2.43
N TYR A 75 -14.00 -3.91 1.56
CA TYR A 75 -12.91 -3.01 1.96
C TYR A 75 -13.43 -1.71 2.59
N HIS A 76 -14.62 -1.25 2.21
CA HIS A 76 -15.27 -0.16 2.94
C HIS A 76 -15.48 -0.53 4.42
N ILE A 77 -16.11 -1.69 4.68
CA ILE A 77 -16.37 -2.16 6.04
C ILE A 77 -15.06 -2.40 6.79
N LEU A 78 -14.09 -3.07 6.16
CA LEU A 78 -12.79 -3.35 6.76
C LEU A 78 -12.07 -2.05 7.16
N GLY A 79 -11.97 -1.08 6.27
CA GLY A 79 -11.33 0.21 6.55
C GLY A 79 -12.03 0.97 7.68
N ARG A 80 -13.36 0.96 7.73
CA ARG A 80 -14.14 1.59 8.82
C ARG A 80 -13.87 0.92 10.18
N ILE A 81 -13.76 -0.40 10.21
CA ILE A 81 -13.45 -1.15 11.44
C ILE A 81 -12.02 -0.84 11.90
N ILE A 82 -11.04 -0.85 11.00
CA ILE A 82 -9.64 -0.49 11.31
C ILE A 82 -9.58 0.96 11.81
N SER A 83 -10.25 1.89 11.13
CA SER A 83 -10.34 3.29 11.52
C SER A 83 -10.83 3.47 12.97
N ALA A 84 -11.89 2.74 13.35
CA ALA A 84 -12.43 2.78 14.69
C ALA A 84 -11.49 2.12 15.72
N SER A 85 -10.83 1.01 15.36
CA SER A 85 -9.94 0.30 16.27
C SER A 85 -8.71 1.13 16.64
N CYS A 86 -8.24 2.03 15.76
CA CYS A 86 -7.12 2.95 16.01
C CYS A 86 -7.26 3.77 17.30
N TYR A 87 -8.48 4.02 17.78
CA TYR A 87 -8.74 4.77 19.02
C TYR A 87 -8.65 3.93 20.29
N VAL A 88 -8.63 2.60 20.17
CA VAL A 88 -8.76 1.66 21.30
C VAL A 88 -7.49 0.85 21.51
N ILE A 89 -6.78 0.52 20.43
CA ILE A 89 -5.64 -0.43 20.48
C ILE A 89 -4.29 0.24 20.80
N GLY A 90 -4.31 1.50 21.27
CA GLY A 90 -3.13 2.27 21.65
C GLY A 90 -2.38 2.88 20.45
N TRP A 91 -1.20 3.45 20.71
CA TRP A 91 -0.38 4.12 19.69
C TRP A 91 0.48 3.14 18.87
N PHE A 92 1.04 2.12 19.53
CA PHE A 92 1.98 1.20 18.87
C PHE A 92 1.31 0.33 17.79
N MET A 93 0.14 -0.24 18.07
CA MET A 93 -0.51 -1.21 17.17
C MET A 93 -0.91 -0.60 15.82
N PRO A 94 -1.60 0.56 15.74
CA PRO A 94 -1.92 1.19 14.47
C PRO A 94 -0.67 1.54 13.67
N TYR A 95 0.37 2.02 14.36
CA TYR A 95 1.65 2.38 13.75
C TYR A 95 2.38 1.16 13.17
N TYR A 96 2.38 0.04 13.91
CA TYR A 96 2.99 -1.21 13.46
C TYR A 96 2.24 -1.81 12.26
N PHE A 97 0.91 -1.92 12.36
CA PHE A 97 0.11 -2.51 11.30
C PHE A 97 0.01 -1.63 10.06
N ALA A 98 0.14 -0.30 10.19
CA ALA A 98 0.29 0.60 9.05
C ALA A 98 1.56 0.26 8.27
N GLY A 99 2.73 0.28 8.90
CA GLY A 99 3.97 -0.06 8.20
C GLY A 99 3.98 -1.47 7.59
N ARG A 100 3.39 -2.44 8.29
CA ARG A 100 3.19 -3.80 7.77
C ARG A 100 2.28 -3.85 6.53
N LEU A 101 1.21 -3.05 6.51
CA LEU A 101 0.28 -2.94 5.39
C LEU A 101 1.00 -2.36 4.17
N GLU A 102 1.67 -1.22 4.34
CA GLU A 102 2.47 -0.57 3.29
C GLU A 102 3.53 -1.50 2.70
N SER A 103 4.22 -2.27 3.55
CA SER A 103 5.23 -3.26 3.12
C SER A 103 4.68 -4.27 2.11
N GLY A 104 3.41 -4.67 2.27
CA GLY A 104 2.72 -5.57 1.33
C GLY A 104 2.27 -4.84 0.06
N ASN A 105 1.74 -3.63 0.20
CA ASN A 105 1.23 -2.82 -0.92
C ASN A 105 2.32 -2.46 -1.94
N VAL A 106 3.56 -2.22 -1.49
CA VAL A 106 4.72 -1.96 -2.38
C VAL A 106 4.76 -2.92 -3.56
N CYS A 107 4.59 -4.22 -3.30
CA CYS A 107 4.69 -5.23 -4.34
C CYS A 107 3.50 -5.25 -5.29
N GLU A 108 2.32 -4.79 -4.89
CA GLU A 108 1.12 -4.85 -5.73
C GLU A 108 1.32 -4.04 -7.02
N TYR A 109 1.92 -2.85 -6.94
CA TYR A 109 2.14 -2.00 -8.10
C TYR A 109 3.23 -2.52 -9.04
N PHE A 110 4.33 -3.06 -8.51
CA PHE A 110 5.35 -3.71 -9.35
C PHE A 110 4.83 -4.99 -10.02
N ILE A 111 3.95 -5.74 -9.35
CA ILE A 111 3.26 -6.90 -9.95
C ILE A 111 2.30 -6.44 -11.06
N MET A 112 1.51 -5.39 -10.83
CA MET A 112 0.63 -4.81 -11.86
C MET A 112 1.42 -4.37 -13.09
N MET A 113 2.55 -3.70 -12.89
CA MET A 113 3.44 -3.27 -13.96
C MET A 113 3.93 -4.45 -14.79
N ARG A 114 4.38 -5.54 -14.16
CA ARG A 114 4.76 -6.76 -14.87
C ARG A 114 3.61 -7.36 -15.66
N TYR A 115 2.41 -7.44 -15.10
CA TYR A 115 1.26 -7.98 -15.81
C TYR A 115 0.84 -7.12 -17.01
N PHE A 116 0.97 -5.79 -16.93
CA PHE A 116 0.81 -4.93 -18.11
C PHE A 116 1.86 -5.22 -19.17
N ASN A 117 3.12 -5.37 -18.76
CA ASN A 117 4.22 -5.65 -19.68
C ASN A 117 4.08 -7.04 -20.35
N GLU A 118 3.58 -8.04 -19.64
CA GLU A 118 3.31 -9.39 -20.18
C GLU A 118 2.33 -9.35 -21.37
N ILE A 119 1.45 -8.36 -21.42
CA ILE A 119 0.51 -8.12 -22.53
C ILE A 119 0.94 -6.98 -23.46
N GLY A 120 2.20 -6.55 -23.38
CA GLY A 120 2.80 -5.57 -24.28
C GLY A 120 2.43 -4.11 -23.99
N ILE A 121 1.97 -3.79 -22.77
CA ILE A 121 1.58 -2.44 -22.36
C ILE A 121 2.63 -1.92 -21.37
N SER A 122 3.22 -0.76 -21.67
CA SER A 122 4.19 -0.05 -20.81
C SER A 122 3.75 1.36 -20.42
N ASP A 123 2.60 1.83 -20.93
CA ASP A 123 2.09 3.20 -20.69
C ASP A 123 1.85 3.51 -19.20
N HIS A 124 1.80 2.47 -18.36
CA HIS A 124 1.55 2.59 -16.92
C HIS A 124 2.81 2.38 -16.07
N ASP A 125 3.97 2.10 -16.67
CA ASP A 125 5.16 1.73 -15.92
C ASP A 125 5.62 2.85 -14.98
N SER A 126 5.69 4.10 -15.46
CA SER A 126 6.10 5.25 -14.64
C SER A 126 5.16 5.46 -13.45
N VAL A 127 3.85 5.47 -13.68
CA VAL A 127 2.89 5.76 -12.61
C VAL A 127 2.81 4.64 -11.59
N LEU A 128 2.86 3.38 -12.01
CA LEU A 128 2.89 2.23 -11.10
C LEU A 128 4.20 2.15 -10.33
N TYR A 129 5.33 2.49 -10.97
CA TYR A 129 6.62 2.62 -10.29
C TYR A 129 6.55 3.69 -9.19
N GLU A 130 6.07 4.89 -9.52
CA GLU A 130 5.96 6.00 -8.57
C GLU A 130 5.08 5.64 -7.37
N MET A 131 3.95 4.97 -7.61
CA MET A 131 3.08 4.46 -6.54
C MET A 131 3.79 3.42 -5.67
N GLY A 132 4.47 2.43 -6.27
CA GLY A 132 5.25 1.44 -5.54
C GLY A 132 6.37 2.03 -4.67
N ILE A 133 7.05 3.06 -5.16
CA ILE A 133 8.03 3.82 -4.37
C ILE A 133 7.35 4.60 -3.25
N LYS A 134 6.17 5.19 -3.48
CA LYS A 134 5.41 5.93 -2.47
C LYS A 134 5.01 5.05 -1.28
N GLU A 135 4.47 3.86 -1.54
CA GLU A 135 4.19 2.86 -0.50
C GLU A 135 5.45 2.51 0.30
N LYS A 136 6.61 2.44 -0.37
CA LYS A 136 7.88 2.16 0.31
C LYS A 136 8.29 3.30 1.23
N GLU A 137 8.07 4.54 0.82
CA GLU A 137 8.28 5.72 1.68
C GLU A 137 7.38 5.68 2.92
N HIS A 138 6.12 5.28 2.78
CA HIS A 138 5.19 5.11 3.89
C HIS A 138 5.66 4.00 4.84
N GLU A 139 6.05 2.83 4.33
CA GLU A 139 6.61 1.74 5.12
C GLU A 139 7.80 2.23 5.96
N VAL A 140 8.76 2.91 5.32
CA VAL A 140 9.97 3.42 5.98
C VAL A 140 9.65 4.48 7.02
N TYR A 141 8.64 5.32 6.79
CA TYR A 141 8.15 6.27 7.79
C TYR A 141 7.70 5.54 9.07
N PHE A 142 6.84 4.53 8.94
CA PHE A 142 6.35 3.78 10.10
C PHE A 142 7.45 2.94 10.77
N GLN A 143 8.35 2.34 9.99
CA GLN A 143 9.48 1.58 10.52
C GLN A 143 10.40 2.47 11.36
N LYS A 144 10.76 3.65 10.86
CA LYS A 144 11.61 4.61 11.58
C LYS A 144 10.97 5.10 12.87
N GLY A 145 9.65 5.33 12.87
CA GLY A 145 8.94 5.71 14.10
C GLY A 145 8.94 4.62 15.18
N LEU A 146 9.13 3.35 14.80
CA LEU A 146 9.13 2.21 15.72
C LEU A 146 10.51 1.64 16.04
N GLN A 147 11.57 2.05 15.33
CA GLN A 147 12.89 1.40 15.39
C GLN A 147 13.46 1.24 16.81
N ASN A 148 13.14 2.17 17.71
CA ASN A 148 13.60 2.17 19.11
C ASN A 148 12.55 1.64 20.11
N ASN A 149 11.40 1.15 19.63
CA ASN A 149 10.34 0.64 20.48
C ASN A 149 10.62 -0.81 20.91
N ARG A 150 10.51 -1.09 22.21
CA ARG A 150 10.80 -2.41 22.80
C ARG A 150 9.85 -3.52 22.34
N LEU A 151 8.65 -3.18 21.85
CA LEU A 151 7.69 -4.16 21.34
C LEU A 151 8.01 -4.60 19.90
N LEU A 152 8.76 -3.80 19.14
CA LEU A 152 9.03 -4.07 17.73
C LEU A 152 9.70 -5.43 17.50
N PRO A 153 10.77 -5.82 18.23
CA PRO A 153 11.40 -7.13 18.02
C PRO A 153 10.47 -8.33 18.28
N LEU A 154 9.55 -8.19 19.25
CA LEU A 154 8.57 -9.24 19.55
C LEU A 154 7.54 -9.35 18.42
N PHE A 155 7.01 -8.22 17.97
CA PHE A 155 6.03 -8.17 16.90
C PHE A 155 6.62 -8.62 15.57
N GLU A 156 7.85 -8.24 15.27
CA GLU A 156 8.59 -8.70 14.09
C GLU A 156 8.70 -10.23 14.06
N LYS A 157 9.00 -10.87 15.20
CA LYS A 157 9.06 -12.33 15.30
C LYS A 157 7.70 -12.99 15.03
N ILE A 158 6.59 -12.35 15.39
CA ILE A 158 5.24 -12.92 15.27
C ILE A 158 4.63 -12.66 13.89
N PHE A 159 4.79 -11.44 13.37
CA PHE A 159 4.07 -10.93 12.21
C PHE A 159 4.97 -10.67 10.99
N GLY A 160 6.29 -10.85 11.11
CA GLY A 160 7.25 -10.86 10.00
C GLY A 160 7.72 -9.50 9.50
N TRP A 161 7.23 -8.39 10.08
CA TRP A 161 7.61 -7.03 9.69
C TRP A 161 8.27 -6.27 10.84
N GLY A 162 9.36 -5.56 10.59
CA GLY A 162 10.07 -4.81 11.63
C GLY A 162 11.41 -4.26 11.17
N ASN A 163 12.45 -4.32 12.01
CA ASN A 163 13.75 -3.75 11.70
C ASN A 163 14.48 -4.52 10.59
N LYS A 164 14.28 -5.84 10.51
CA LYS A 164 14.90 -6.73 9.51
C LYS A 164 13.87 -7.35 8.57
N GLY A 165 12.64 -7.53 9.03
CA GLY A 165 11.52 -8.07 8.26
C GLY A 165 10.83 -7.04 7.36
N SER A 166 10.65 -7.40 6.09
CA SER A 166 9.92 -6.64 5.04
C SER A 166 9.30 -7.65 4.06
N PHE A 167 8.13 -7.33 3.50
CA PHE A 167 7.44 -8.16 2.50
C PHE A 167 7.82 -7.81 1.06
N ASN A 168 8.62 -6.75 0.88
CA ASN A 168 9.19 -6.34 -0.39
C ASN A 168 10.73 -6.32 -0.35
N ASP A 169 11.33 -6.22 -1.53
CA ASP A 169 12.76 -6.14 -1.80
C ASP A 169 13.22 -4.76 -2.29
N VAL A 170 12.36 -3.74 -2.19
CA VAL A 170 12.67 -2.36 -2.60
C VAL A 170 13.53 -1.68 -1.54
N ASP A 171 14.63 -1.07 -1.98
CA ASP A 171 15.52 -0.25 -1.16
C ASP A 171 15.49 1.21 -1.65
N LEU A 172 14.98 2.12 -0.81
CA LEU A 172 14.91 3.56 -1.15
C LEU A 172 16.29 4.20 -1.34
N ALA A 173 17.34 3.63 -0.74
CA ALA A 173 18.69 4.15 -0.93
C ALA A 173 19.29 3.77 -2.30
N ASN A 174 18.77 2.71 -2.93
CA ASN A 174 19.29 2.12 -4.15
C ASN A 174 18.15 1.74 -5.10
N THR A 175 17.25 2.69 -5.39
CA THR A 175 16.13 2.46 -6.30
C THR A 175 16.62 2.22 -7.73
N SER A 176 16.16 1.14 -8.34
CA SER A 176 16.39 0.80 -9.75
C SER A 176 15.60 1.75 -10.66
N SER A 177 16.01 1.85 -11.94
CA SER A 177 15.21 2.60 -12.93
C SER A 177 13.83 1.97 -13.13
N VAL A 178 12.92 2.68 -13.80
CA VAL A 178 11.59 2.15 -14.13
C VAL A 178 11.71 0.84 -14.92
N GLU A 179 12.62 0.79 -15.89
CA GLU A 179 12.83 -0.38 -16.74
C GLU A 179 13.35 -1.59 -15.95
N GLU A 180 14.26 -1.34 -15.00
CA GLU A 180 14.88 -2.37 -14.16
C GLU A 180 13.99 -2.83 -12.99
N SER A 181 13.05 -1.98 -12.56
CA SER A 181 12.14 -2.22 -11.43
C SER A 181 11.20 -3.42 -11.62
N LYS A 182 11.11 -3.95 -12.84
CA LYS A 182 10.48 -5.26 -13.14
C LYS A 182 11.11 -6.41 -12.34
N GLY A 183 12.33 -6.19 -11.84
CA GLY A 183 13.05 -7.09 -10.93
C GLY A 183 12.45 -7.18 -9.53
N TYR A 184 11.75 -6.14 -9.06
CA TYR A 184 11.22 -6.09 -7.70
C TYR A 184 10.08 -7.09 -7.48
N CYS A 185 9.95 -7.59 -6.25
CA CYS A 185 8.86 -8.45 -5.83
C CYS A 185 8.63 -9.67 -6.73
N LYS A 186 9.70 -10.25 -7.30
CA LYS A 186 9.63 -11.53 -8.03
C LYS A 186 9.18 -12.68 -7.13
N HIS A 187 9.61 -12.62 -5.87
CA HIS A 187 9.20 -13.53 -4.82
C HIS A 187 8.77 -12.69 -3.62
N PRO A 188 7.50 -12.23 -3.58
CA PRO A 188 7.00 -11.51 -2.41
C PRO A 188 7.26 -12.36 -1.16
N LYS A 189 7.86 -11.74 -0.13
CA LYS A 189 8.35 -12.42 1.07
C LYS A 189 7.23 -12.71 2.07
#